data_AF-A0A954XEG3-F1
#
_entry.id   AF-A0A954XEG3-F1
#
_cell.length_a   1.000
_cell.length_b   1.000
_cell.length_c   1.000
_cell.angle_alpha   90.00
_cell.angle_beta   90.00
_cell.angle_gamma   90.00
#
_symmetry.space_group_name_H-M   'P 1'
#
loop_
_entity.id
_entity.type
_entity.pdbx_description
1 polymer ?
#
loop_
_entity_poly.entity_id
_entity_poly.type
_entity_poly.pdbx_seq_one_letter_code
_entity_poly.pdbx_strand_id
1 'polypeptide(L)' 'MLRGLISFCVREPLIVGLIAIVVLAYGAYATRHVSIDAIPNVGENQVIVFTAWPGRSPKDVEDQVTYPLSVAMLAVP' A
#
# COMPACT_ATOMS: atom_id res chain seq x y z
N MET A 1 -3.65 32.63 -15.44
CA MET A 1 -2.91 31.37 -15.18
C MET A 1 -2.98 30.42 -16.37
N LEU A 2 -4.15 29.83 -16.70
CA LEU A 2 -4.29 28.91 -17.85
C LEU A 2 -3.84 29.49 -19.20
N ARG A 3 -4.24 30.73 -19.53
CA ARG A 3 -3.78 31.40 -20.76
C ARG A 3 -2.26 31.57 -20.83
N GLY A 4 -1.62 31.79 -19.67
CA GLY A 4 -0.17 31.89 -19.58
C GLY A 4 0.50 30.54 -19.86
N LEU A 5 -0.01 29.46 -19.27
CA LEU A 5 0.48 28.11 -19.53
C LEU A 5 0.33 27.71 -21.01
N ILE A 6 -0.84 27.97 -21.61
CA ILE A 6 -1.07 27.70 -23.03
C ILE A 6 -0.10 28.51 -23.90
N SER A 7 0.10 29.80 -23.58
CA SER A 7 1.04 30.65 -24.32
C SER A 7 2.48 30.13 -24.23
N PHE A 8 2.89 29.62 -23.06
CA PHE A 8 4.20 29.00 -22.87
C PHE A 8 4.32 27.73 -23.71
N CYS A 9 3.29 26.88 -23.70
CA CYS A 9 3.29 25.64 -24.48
C CYS A 9 3.42 25.89 -25.99
N VAL A 10 2.79 26.96 -26.49
CA VAL A 10 2.86 27.35 -27.91
C VAL A 10 4.19 28.05 -28.25
N ARG A 11 4.74 28.82 -27.31
CA ARG A 11 5.98 29.60 -27.52
C ARG A 11 7.23 28.72 -27.51
N GLU A 12 7.27 27.69 -26.67
CA GLU A 12 8.44 26.82 -26.49
C GLU A 12 8.14 25.35 -26.85
N PRO A 13 7.77 25.05 -28.12
CA PRO A 13 7.32 23.71 -28.52
C PRO A 13 8.41 22.65 -28.38
N LEU A 14 9.70 23.03 -28.48
CA LEU A 14 10.83 22.12 -28.27
C LEU A 14 10.90 21.64 -26.82
N ILE A 15 10.75 22.54 -25.85
CA ILE A 15 10.78 22.21 -24.42
C ILE A 15 9.60 21.30 -24.08
N VAL A 16 8.40 21.65 -24.56
CA VAL A 16 7.19 20.83 -24.35
C VAL A 16 7.35 19.45 -24.98
N GLY A 17 7.88 19.37 -26.20
CA GLY A 17 8.15 18.11 -26.88
C GLY A 17 9.14 17.23 -26.14
N LEU A 18 10.23 17.80 -25.63
CA LEU A 18 11.20 17.07 -24.82
C LEU A 18 10.56 16.51 -23.54
N ILE A 19 9.79 17.33 -22.82
CA ILE A 19 9.07 16.90 -21.62
C ILE A 19 8.11 15.76 -21.96
N ALA A 20 7.36 15.87 -23.05
CA ALA A 20 6.45 14.82 -23.51
C ALA A 20 7.19 13.50 -23.80
N ILE A 21 8.34 13.55 -24.48
CA ILE A 21 9.17 12.38 -24.75
C ILE A 21 9.66 11.73 -23.44
N VAL A 22 10.14 12.53 -22.49
CA VAL A 22 10.60 12.03 -21.19
C VAL A 22 9.46 11.34 -20.43
N VAL A 23 8.27 11.96 -20.41
CA VAL A 23 7.07 11.37 -19.77
C VAL A 23 6.68 10.06 -20.44
N LEU A 24 6.71 9.98 -21.78
CA LEU A 24 6.40 8.75 -22.51
C LEU A 24 7.44 7.66 -22.26
N ALA A 25 8.73 7.98 -22.29
CA ALA A 25 9.80 7.03 -22.04
C ALA A 25 9.74 6.48 -20.60
N TYR A 26 9.52 7.36 -19.62
CA TYR A 26 9.35 6.97 -18.22
C TYR A 26 8.08 6.13 -18.02
N GLY A 27 6.98 6.52 -18.66
CA GLY A 27 5.73 5.74 -18.63
C GLY A 27 5.91 4.34 -19.21
N ALA A 28 6.60 4.21 -20.35
CA ALA A 28 6.90 2.91 -20.96
C ALA A 28 7.80 2.05 -20.06
N TYR A 29 8.79 2.65 -19.41
CA TYR A 29 9.61 1.97 -18.40
C TYR A 29 8.74 1.50 -17.22
N ALA A 30 7.93 2.39 -16.63
CA ALA A 30 7.10 2.09 -15.47
C ALA A 30 6.10 0.95 -15.75
N THR A 31 5.40 0.98 -16.89
CA THR A 31 4.42 -0.06 -17.26
C THR A 31 5.07 -1.45 -17.40
N ARG A 32 6.35 -1.52 -17.79
CA ARG A 32 7.08 -2.80 -17.88
C ARG A 32 7.62 -3.30 -16.54
N HIS A 33 7.80 -2.41 -15.56
CA HIS A 33 8.38 -2.74 -14.25
C HIS A 33 7.35 -2.77 -13.11
N VAL A 34 6.12 -2.31 -13.37
CA VAL A 34 5.01 -2.46 -12.43
C VAL A 34 4.77 -3.94 -12.17
N SER A 35 4.78 -4.32 -10.90
CA SER A 35 4.38 -5.66 -10.46
C SER A 35 2.87 -5.80 -10.66
N ILE A 36 2.47 -6.82 -11.41
CA ILE A 36 1.06 -7.13 -11.66
C ILE A 36 0.70 -8.31 -10.80
N ASP A 37 -0.37 -8.16 -10.01
CA ASP A 37 -1.00 -9.27 -9.30
C ASP A 37 -2.27 -9.71 -10.06
N ALA A 38 -2.60 -10.98 -10.00
CA ALA A 38 -3.75 -11.56 -10.68
C ALA A 38 -5.08 -11.18 -10.01
N ILE A 39 -5.04 -10.85 -8.71
CA ILE A 39 -6.22 -10.57 -7.90
C ILE A 39 -5.98 -9.26 -7.13
N PRO A 40 -6.98 -8.37 -7.02
CA PRO A 40 -6.86 -7.21 -6.14
C PRO A 40 -6.72 -7.65 -4.69
N ASN A 41 -5.96 -6.89 -3.88
CA ASN A 41 -5.89 -7.14 -2.45
C ASN A 41 -7.26 -6.87 -1.79
N VAL A 42 -7.95 -7.93 -1.43
CA VAL A 42 -9.24 -7.94 -0.71
C VAL A 42 -9.08 -8.41 0.74
N GLY A 43 -7.85 -8.64 1.19
CA GLY A 43 -7.58 -9.09 2.55
C GLY A 43 -7.94 -8.01 3.55
N GLU A 44 -8.57 -8.42 4.66
CA GLU A 44 -8.72 -7.56 5.82
C GLU A 44 -7.33 -7.25 6.40
N ASN A 45 -7.18 -6.06 7.00
CA ASN A 45 -5.94 -5.70 7.69
C ASN A 45 -5.87 -6.42 9.04
N GLN A 46 -5.53 -7.70 9.01
CA GLN A 46 -5.53 -8.58 10.16
C GLN A 46 -4.10 -8.74 10.73
N VAL A 47 -3.99 -8.61 12.06
CA VAL A 47 -2.77 -8.92 12.80
C VAL A 47 -2.97 -10.21 13.58
N ILE A 48 -2.08 -11.19 13.38
CA ILE A 48 -2.14 -12.48 14.07
C ILE A 48 -1.11 -12.50 15.19
N VAL A 49 -1.58 -12.78 16.42
CA VAL A 49 -0.72 -12.95 17.59
C VAL A 49 -0.71 -14.43 17.99
N PHE A 50 0.45 -15.06 17.88
CA PHE A 50 0.63 -16.47 18.26
C PHE A 50 1.46 -16.57 19.53
N THR A 51 0.95 -17.31 20.52
CA THR A 51 1.65 -17.55 21.79
C THR A 51 1.68 -19.05 22.08
N ALA A 52 2.87 -19.59 22.29
CA ALA A 52 3.06 -21.01 22.61
C ALA A 52 3.26 -21.19 24.12
N TRP A 53 2.44 -22.03 24.75
CA TRP A 53 2.61 -22.41 26.14
C TRP A 53 2.50 -23.93 26.33
N PRO A 54 3.60 -24.67 26.09
CA PRO A 54 3.58 -26.11 26.12
C PRO A 54 3.36 -26.66 27.53
N GLY A 55 2.63 -27.77 27.64
CA GLY A 55 2.40 -28.48 28.90
C GLY A 55 1.32 -27.87 29.79
N ARG A 56 0.56 -26.87 29.32
CA ARG A 56 -0.62 -26.34 30.02
C ARG A 56 -1.92 -26.89 29.47
N SER A 57 -2.93 -26.93 30.34
CA SER A 57 -4.26 -27.32 29.92
C SER A 57 -4.86 -26.24 29.00
N PRO A 58 -5.74 -26.60 28.05
CA PRO A 58 -6.41 -25.61 27.20
C PRO A 58 -7.14 -24.52 28.00
N LYS A 59 -7.65 -24.86 29.18
CA LYS A 59 -8.31 -23.92 30.07
C LYS A 59 -7.34 -22.89 30.64
N ASP A 60 -6.15 -23.31 31.08
CA ASP A 60 -5.13 -22.38 31.57
C ASP A 60 -4.67 -21.42 30.47
N VAL A 61 -4.55 -21.91 29.23
CA VAL A 61 -4.19 -21.08 28.07
C VAL A 61 -5.27 -20.05 27.77
N GLU A 62 -6.55 -20.44 27.82
CA GLU A 62 -7.67 -19.52 27.63
C GLU A 62 -7.71 -18.44 28.73
N ASP A 63 -7.75 -18.87 29.99
CA ASP A 63 -7.98 -17.99 31.13
C ASP A 63 -6.82 -17.01 31.36
N GLN A 64 -5.57 -17.42 31.06
CA GLN A 64 -4.38 -16.63 31.38
C GLN A 64 -3.72 -15.97 30.17
N VAL A 65 -4.01 -16.42 28.94
CA VAL A 65 -3.37 -15.89 27.73
C VAL A 65 -4.40 -15.36 26.74
N THR A 66 -5.25 -16.22 26.18
CA THR A 66 -6.15 -15.84 25.08
C THR A 66 -7.17 -14.79 25.51
N TYR A 67 -7.87 -15.02 26.62
CA TYR A 67 -8.90 -14.12 27.12
C TYR A 67 -8.36 -12.73 27.49
N PRO A 68 -7.34 -12.58 28.36
CA PRO A 68 -6.83 -11.25 28.69
C PRO A 68 -6.24 -10.53 27.46
N LEU A 69 -5.60 -11.26 26.55
CA LEU A 69 -5.07 -10.69 25.32
C LEU A 69 -6.18 -10.18 24.41
N SER A 70 -7.23 -10.97 24.15
CA SER A 70 -8.35 -10.56 23.29
C SER A 70 -9.09 -9.33 23.84
N VAL A 71 -9.32 -9.28 25.16
CA VAL A 71 -9.95 -8.13 25.83
C VAL A 71 -9.08 -6.87 25.71
N ALA A 72 -7.77 -7.00 25.92
CA ALA A 72 -6.84 -5.88 25.75
C ALA A 72 -6.81 -5.39 24.29
N MET A 73 -6.93 -6.29 23.32
CA MET A 73 -6.95 -5.95 21.89
C MET A 73 -8.23 -5.19 21.45
N LEU A 74 -9.33 -5.26 22.22
CA LEU A 74 -10.53 -4.47 21.92
C LEU A 74 -10.33 -2.95 22.06
N ALA A 75 -9.30 -2.53 22.81
CA ALA A 75 -8.98 -1.13 23.04
C ALA A 75 -7.93 -0.57 22.05
N VAL A 76 -7.49 -1.38 21.08
CA VAL A 76 -6.53 -0.96 20.06
C VAL A 76 -7.25 -0.07 19.03
N PRO A 77 -6.69 1.11 18.69
CA PRO A 77 -7.30 2.05 17.75
C PRO A 77 -7.30 1.55 16.30
#